data_AF-A0A1J5PUP4-F1
#
_entry.id   AF-A0A1J5PUP4-F1
#
_cell.length_a   1.000
_cell.length_b   1.000
_cell.length_c   1.000
_cell.angle_alpha   90.00
_cell.angle_beta   90.00
_cell.angle_gamma   90.00
#
_symmetry.space_group_name_H-M   'P 1'
#
loop_
_entity.id
_entity.type
_entity.pdbx_description
1 polymer ?
#
loop_
_entity_poly.entity_id
_entity_poly.type
_entity_poly.pdbx_seq_one_letter_code
_entity_poly.pdbx_strand_id
1 'polypeptide(L)'
;MAARTVDEAWTSPVADIAGQPDLTEPGATVAPEQPTLAALREEEKPAAAAPELQAPAPVSVPPTPAPAYALPIDALQATVSAAGLQWVQSDPEAIRRAQETLAAMPASIRVPRERNPVPRPDDGPLILVETARPLPALQLPENAQPR
;
A
#
# COMPACT_ATOMS: atom_id res chain seq x y z
N MET A 1 1.41 -50.32 14.16
CA MET A 1 0.62 -50.02 12.95
C MET A 1 -0.83 -49.82 13.34
N ALA A 2 -1.32 -48.59 13.23
CA ALA A 2 -2.74 -48.28 13.11
C ALA A 2 -2.82 -46.86 12.51
N ALA A 3 -3.23 -46.78 11.25
CA ALA A 3 -3.39 -45.54 10.52
C ALA A 3 -4.54 -44.73 11.16
N ARG A 4 -4.26 -43.51 11.61
CA ARG A 4 -5.31 -42.51 11.86
C ARG A 4 -5.53 -41.78 10.55
N THR A 5 -6.61 -42.14 9.89
CA THR A 5 -7.20 -41.43 8.76
C THR A 5 -7.52 -40.00 9.20
N VAL A 6 -6.77 -39.04 8.65
CA VAL A 6 -7.20 -37.65 8.52
C VAL A 6 -8.03 -37.62 7.25
N ASP A 7 -9.34 -37.81 7.40
CA ASP A 7 -10.30 -37.40 6.38
C ASP A 7 -11.67 -37.24 7.03
N GLU A 8 -12.43 -36.28 6.51
CA GLU A 8 -13.89 -36.21 6.63
C GLU A 8 -14.50 -35.61 7.91
N ALA A 9 -14.35 -34.29 8.10
CA ALA A 9 -15.29 -33.51 8.91
C ALA A 9 -15.44 -32.03 8.49
N TRP A 10 -15.13 -31.63 7.25
CA TRP A 10 -15.59 -30.34 6.71
C TRP A 10 -16.97 -30.47 6.07
N THR A 11 -17.89 -31.14 6.76
CA THR A 11 -19.31 -31.06 6.42
C THR A 11 -20.06 -30.91 7.72
N SER A 12 -20.41 -29.65 8.02
CA SER A 12 -21.55 -29.36 8.88
C SER A 12 -22.51 -28.51 8.05
N PRO A 13 -23.80 -28.86 8.02
CA PRO A 13 -24.77 -28.18 7.18
C PRO A 13 -24.96 -26.75 7.68
N VAL A 14 -24.90 -25.78 6.76
CA VAL A 14 -25.45 -24.44 7.02
C VAL A 14 -26.93 -24.63 7.32
N ALA A 15 -27.28 -24.49 8.59
CA ALA A 15 -28.66 -24.46 9.02
C ALA A 15 -29.35 -23.26 8.35
N ASP A 16 -30.41 -23.59 7.64
CA ASP A 16 -31.49 -22.76 7.13
C ASP A 16 -31.71 -21.47 7.95
N ILE A 17 -31.24 -20.33 7.42
CA ILE A 17 -31.61 -19.01 7.91
C ILE A 17 -32.93 -18.62 7.22
N ALA A 18 -34.01 -19.35 7.49
CA ALA A 18 -35.35 -18.91 7.16
C ALA A 18 -35.86 -17.98 8.26
N GLY A 19 -35.77 -16.67 8.03
CA GLY A 19 -36.32 -15.68 8.94
C GLY A 19 -35.74 -14.28 8.80
N GLN A 20 -35.68 -13.73 7.58
CA GLN A 20 -35.49 -12.29 7.39
C GLN A 20 -36.85 -11.60 7.50
N PRO A 21 -37.08 -10.70 8.49
CA PRO A 21 -38.15 -9.73 8.35
C PRO A 21 -37.73 -8.66 7.34
N ASP A 22 -38.58 -8.51 6.34
CA ASP A 22 -38.66 -7.41 5.39
C ASP A 22 -38.56 -6.06 6.14
N LEU A 23 -37.45 -5.34 5.93
CA LEU A 23 -37.29 -3.96 6.38
C LEU A 23 -37.54 -3.06 5.19
N THR A 24 -38.80 -2.64 5.09
CA THR A 24 -39.31 -1.59 4.23
C THR A 24 -38.43 -0.34 4.29
N GLU A 25 -37.98 0.12 3.13
CA GLU A 25 -37.31 1.41 2.92
C GLU A 25 -38.19 2.58 3.39
N PRO A 26 -37.58 3.67 3.86
CA PRO A 26 -38.02 4.97 3.43
C PRO A 26 -36.87 5.72 2.76
N GLY A 27 -37.17 6.20 1.56
CA GLY A 27 -36.28 7.04 0.77
C GLY A 27 -35.85 8.30 1.53
N ALA A 28 -34.54 8.55 1.47
CA ALA A 28 -33.96 9.85 1.68
C ALA A 28 -33.24 10.25 0.39
N THR A 29 -33.90 11.05 -0.43
CA THR A 29 -33.26 11.80 -1.51
C THR A 29 -32.25 12.75 -0.89
N VAL A 30 -30.97 12.39 -0.94
CA VAL A 30 -29.86 13.32 -0.71
C VAL A 30 -29.40 13.86 -2.06
N ALA A 31 -29.69 15.15 -2.26
CA ALA A 31 -29.19 15.95 -3.35
C ALA A 31 -27.64 15.99 -3.31
N PRO A 32 -26.94 15.96 -4.46
CA PRO A 32 -25.49 16.09 -4.47
C PRO A 32 -25.12 17.56 -4.23
N GLU A 33 -24.72 17.91 -3.01
CA GLU A 33 -23.94 19.12 -2.76
C GLU A 33 -22.54 18.90 -3.37
N GLN A 34 -22.34 19.50 -4.54
CA GLN A 34 -21.01 19.66 -5.14
C GLN A 34 -20.30 20.80 -4.38
N PRO A 35 -19.16 20.56 -3.71
CA PRO A 35 -18.32 21.66 -3.28
C PRO A 35 -17.73 22.31 -4.53
N THR A 36 -18.19 23.52 -4.80
CA THR A 36 -17.68 24.43 -5.82
C THR A 36 -16.24 24.78 -5.44
N LEU A 37 -15.27 24.24 -6.17
CA LEU A 37 -13.85 24.55 -6.02
C LEU A 37 -13.54 25.87 -6.74
N ALA A 38 -14.15 26.97 -6.25
CA ALA A 38 -14.06 28.31 -6.80
C ALA A 38 -13.69 29.34 -5.72
N ALA A 39 -12.57 29.09 -5.04
CA ALA A 39 -11.76 30.04 -4.29
C ALA A 39 -10.56 29.21 -3.82
N LEU A 40 -9.39 29.29 -4.43
CA LEU A 40 -8.34 30.24 -4.08
C LEU A 40 -7.44 30.39 -5.30
N ARG A 41 -7.63 31.47 -6.08
CA ARG A 41 -6.62 31.94 -7.00
C ARG A 41 -5.80 32.97 -6.24
N GLU A 42 -4.83 32.49 -5.48
CA GLU A 42 -3.85 33.34 -4.82
C GLU A 42 -2.78 33.73 -5.85
N GLU A 43 -2.66 35.03 -6.01
CA GLU A 43 -1.83 35.74 -6.97
C GLU A 43 -0.37 35.72 -6.47
N GLU A 44 0.45 34.81 -6.98
CA GLU A 44 1.85 34.70 -6.58
C GLU A 44 2.72 35.69 -7.36
N LYS A 45 3.07 36.78 -6.69
CA LYS A 45 4.08 37.76 -7.08
C LYS A 45 5.48 37.12 -7.03
N PRO A 46 6.31 37.16 -8.09
CA PRO A 46 7.67 36.61 -8.02
C PRO A 46 8.53 37.44 -7.06
N ALA A 47 8.91 36.84 -5.93
CA ALA A 47 9.94 37.35 -5.04
C ALA A 47 11.32 36.97 -5.60
N ALA A 48 12.22 37.95 -5.60
CA ALA A 48 13.58 37.84 -6.10
C ALA A 48 14.38 36.73 -5.40
N ALA A 49 15.18 36.01 -6.19
CA ALA A 49 16.06 34.94 -5.75
C ALA A 49 17.14 35.46 -4.77
N ALA A 50 17.12 34.95 -3.55
CA ALA A 50 18.22 35.01 -2.61
C ALA A 50 19.18 33.83 -2.86
N PRO A 51 20.50 33.98 -2.65
CA PRO A 51 21.47 32.92 -2.91
C PRO A 51 21.30 31.75 -1.93
N GLU A 52 21.22 30.54 -2.49
CA GLU A 52 21.09 29.29 -1.74
C GLU A 52 22.37 28.99 -0.94
N LEU A 53 22.27 29.17 0.38
CA LEU A 53 23.19 28.55 1.33
C LEU A 53 22.91 27.04 1.36
N GLN A 54 23.93 26.23 1.05
CA GLN A 54 23.84 24.77 1.12
C GLN A 54 23.41 24.33 2.53
N ALA A 55 22.19 23.79 2.63
CA ALA A 55 21.68 23.19 3.86
C ALA A 55 22.46 21.89 4.17
N PRO A 56 22.81 21.63 5.44
CA PRO A 56 23.48 20.38 5.82
C PRO A 56 22.59 19.18 5.48
N ALA A 57 23.20 18.14 4.92
CA ALA A 57 22.51 16.90 4.56
C ALA A 57 21.81 16.28 5.78
N PRO A 58 20.57 15.78 5.65
CA PRO A 58 19.84 15.21 6.77
C PRO A 58 20.55 13.95 7.27
N VAL A 59 20.96 13.97 8.55
CA VAL A 59 21.50 12.80 9.24
C VAL A 59 20.34 11.84 9.47
N SER A 60 20.36 10.70 8.77
CA SER A 60 19.35 9.65 8.94
C SER A 60 19.58 8.95 10.28
N VAL A 61 18.78 9.30 11.29
CA VAL A 61 18.75 8.59 12.57
C VAL A 61 17.98 7.27 12.34
N PRO A 62 18.55 6.10 12.66
CA PRO A 62 17.83 4.85 12.53
C PRO A 62 16.59 4.87 13.44
N PRO A 63 15.44 4.38 12.95
CA PRO A 63 14.22 4.39 13.76
C PRO A 63 14.40 3.49 14.99
N THR A 64 14.11 4.04 16.17
CA THR A 64 14.03 3.25 17.41
C THR A 64 12.88 2.26 17.29
N PRO A 65 13.08 0.94 17.50
CA PRO A 65 11.99 -0.03 17.40
C PRO A 65 10.95 0.25 18.49
N ALA A 66 9.69 0.42 18.08
CA ALA A 66 8.57 0.50 19.01
C ALA A 66 8.43 -0.83 19.80
N PRO A 67 7.93 -0.80 21.04
CA PRO A 67 7.66 -2.02 21.79
C PRO A 67 6.61 -2.88 21.07
N ALA A 68 6.81 -4.20 21.10
CA ALA A 68 5.83 -5.14 20.56
C ALA A 68 4.51 -5.03 21.33
N TYR A 69 3.41 -4.85 20.60
CA TYR A 69 2.07 -4.79 21.18
C TYR A 69 1.55 -6.20 21.46
N ALA A 70 1.16 -6.46 22.71
CA ALA A 70 0.50 -7.70 23.12
C ALA A 70 -1.01 -7.48 23.24
N LEU A 71 -1.80 -8.21 22.45
CA LEU A 71 -3.26 -8.11 22.45
C LEU A 71 -3.85 -8.84 23.68
N PRO A 72 -4.66 -8.19 24.54
CA PRO A 72 -5.23 -8.81 25.73
C PRO A 72 -6.48 -9.65 25.38
N ILE A 73 -6.26 -10.87 24.89
CA ILE A 73 -7.33 -11.78 24.43
C ILE A 73 -8.36 -12.08 25.54
N ASP A 74 -7.94 -12.23 26.80
CA ASP A 74 -8.86 -12.55 27.90
C ASP A 74 -9.86 -11.43 28.18
N ALA A 75 -9.40 -10.17 28.16
CA ALA A 75 -10.27 -9.01 28.36
C ALA A 75 -11.30 -8.85 27.23
N LEU A 76 -10.85 -9.18 26.02
CA LEU A 76 -11.65 -9.15 24.81
C LEU A 76 -12.73 -10.26 24.81
N GLN A 77 -12.37 -11.48 25.21
CA GLN A 77 -13.31 -12.59 25.45
C GLN A 77 -14.38 -12.24 26.48
N ALA A 78 -14.00 -11.61 27.59
CA ALA A 78 -14.95 -11.20 28.63
C ALA A 78 -15.96 -10.16 28.11
N THR A 79 -15.52 -9.22 27.28
CA THR A 79 -16.39 -8.19 26.68
C THR A 79 -17.39 -8.79 25.70
N VAL A 80 -16.92 -9.70 24.84
CA VAL A 80 -17.79 -10.40 23.87
C VAL A 80 -18.81 -11.29 24.59
N SER A 81 -18.39 -11.98 25.65
CA SER A 81 -19.29 -12.77 26.51
C SER A 81 -20.34 -11.90 27.20
N ALA A 82 -19.96 -10.72 27.69
CA ALA A 82 -20.90 -9.76 28.30
C ALA A 82 -21.93 -9.23 27.29
N ALA A 83 -21.58 -9.16 26.02
CA ALA A 83 -22.49 -8.80 24.93
C ALA A 83 -23.37 -9.97 24.45
N GLY A 84 -23.25 -11.17 25.05
CA GLY A 84 -23.99 -12.37 24.64
C GLY A 84 -23.56 -12.93 23.28
N LEU A 85 -22.38 -12.53 22.80
CA LEU A 85 -21.80 -12.98 21.54
C LEU A 85 -20.74 -14.06 21.80
N GLN A 86 -20.48 -14.90 20.80
CA GLN A 86 -19.43 -15.91 20.87
C GLN A 86 -18.26 -15.52 19.96
N TRP A 87 -17.08 -15.43 20.56
CA TRP A 87 -15.84 -15.27 19.80
C TRP A 87 -15.39 -16.64 19.26
N VAL A 88 -15.30 -16.80 17.95
CA VAL A 88 -14.74 -18.01 17.30
C VAL A 88 -13.31 -17.70 16.86
N GLN A 89 -12.31 -18.30 17.53
CA GLN A 89 -10.89 -18.21 17.17
C GLN A 89 -10.25 -19.62 17.22
N SER A 90 -9.15 -19.81 16.49
CA SER A 90 -8.33 -21.02 16.54
C SER A 90 -7.67 -21.20 17.92
N ASP A 91 -7.39 -22.45 18.29
CA ASP A 91 -6.77 -22.85 19.56
C ASP A 91 -5.49 -22.02 19.87
N PRO A 92 -5.41 -21.34 21.03
CA PRO A 92 -4.28 -20.49 21.39
C PRO A 92 -2.96 -21.26 21.49
N GLU A 93 -2.97 -22.52 21.92
CA GLU A 93 -1.75 -23.34 22.00
C GLU A 93 -1.24 -23.73 20.61
N ALA A 94 -2.16 -23.98 19.66
CA ALA A 94 -1.78 -24.25 18.27
C ALA A 94 -1.14 -23.01 17.62
N ILE A 95 -1.70 -21.82 17.89
CA ILE A 95 -1.14 -20.55 17.42
C ILE A 95 0.24 -20.32 18.03
N ARG A 96 0.42 -20.54 19.33
CA ARG A 96 1.71 -20.35 20.00
C ARG A 96 2.80 -21.23 19.40
N ARG A 97 2.50 -22.51 19.17
CA ARG A 97 3.44 -23.46 18.52
C ARG A 97 3.77 -23.05 17.09
N ALA A 98 2.78 -22.57 16.34
CA ALA A 98 3.01 -22.09 14.97
C ALA A 98 3.91 -20.85 14.95
N GLN A 99 3.72 -19.92 15.89
CA GLN A 99 4.58 -18.75 16.05
C GLN A 99 6.00 -19.11 16.47
N GLU A 100 6.16 -20.05 17.41
CA GLU A 100 7.48 -20.58 17.80
C GLU A 100 8.19 -21.22 16.60
N THR A 101 7.46 -22.00 15.79
CA THR A 101 8.00 -22.62 14.58
C THR A 101 8.40 -21.58 13.53
N LEU A 102 7.59 -20.55 13.31
CA LEU A 102 7.87 -19.47 12.39
C LEU A 102 9.04 -18.59 12.85
N ALA A 103 9.15 -18.31 14.14
CA ALA A 103 10.27 -17.57 14.72
C ALA A 103 11.59 -18.35 14.60
N ALA A 104 11.53 -19.68 14.60
CA ALA A 104 12.68 -20.56 14.36
C ALA A 104 13.04 -20.70 12.87
N MET A 105 12.23 -20.21 11.93
CA MET A 105 12.55 -20.27 10.51
C MET A 105 13.67 -19.28 10.16
N PRO A 106 14.74 -19.71 9.45
CA PRO A 106 15.78 -18.81 9.00
C PRO A 106 15.23 -17.87 7.92
N ALA A 107 15.58 -16.58 8.02
CA ALA A 107 15.22 -15.60 7.01
C ALA A 107 15.81 -15.98 5.64
N SER A 108 15.03 -15.79 4.58
CA SER A 108 15.49 -16.03 3.22
C SER A 108 16.73 -15.18 2.92
N ILE A 109 17.74 -15.80 2.30
CA ILE A 109 18.97 -15.12 1.90
C ILE A 109 18.62 -14.12 0.79
N ARG A 110 18.76 -12.83 1.09
CA ARG A 110 18.56 -11.78 0.10
C ARG A 110 19.85 -11.60 -0.70
N VAL A 111 19.84 -12.01 -1.96
CA VAL A 111 20.91 -11.69 -2.91
C VAL A 111 20.61 -10.31 -3.53
N PRO A 112 21.46 -9.28 -3.29
CA PRO A 112 21.34 -8.03 -4.03
C PRO A 112 21.53 -8.32 -5.51
N ARG A 113 20.51 -8.03 -6.32
CA ARG A 113 20.62 -8.18 -7.77
C ARG A 113 21.59 -7.12 -8.28
N GLU A 114 22.54 -7.54 -9.11
CA GLU A 114 23.33 -6.58 -9.87
C GLU A 114 22.37 -5.75 -10.74
N ARG A 115 22.52 -4.43 -10.69
CA ARG A 115 21.77 -3.56 -11.60
C ARG A 115 22.37 -3.75 -12.98
N ASN A 116 21.55 -4.15 -13.94
CA ASN A 116 21.96 -4.20 -15.35
C ASN A 116 22.67 -2.88 -15.73
N PRO A 117 23.84 -2.91 -16.38
CA PRO A 117 24.52 -1.69 -16.83
C PRO A 117 23.57 -0.82 -17.64
N VAL A 118 23.67 0.50 -17.41
CA VAL A 118 22.89 1.49 -18.15
C VAL A 118 23.35 1.45 -19.62
N PRO A 119 22.44 1.35 -20.60
CA PRO A 119 22.80 1.49 -22.01
C PRO A 119 23.55 2.81 -22.23
N ARG A 120 24.58 2.77 -23.06
CA ARG A 120 25.31 4.01 -23.42
C ARG A 120 24.34 4.95 -24.15
N PRO A 121 24.33 6.26 -23.84
CA PRO A 121 23.62 7.24 -24.65
C PRO A 121 24.11 7.20 -26.11
N ASP A 122 23.20 7.35 -27.05
CA ASP A 122 23.56 7.53 -28.46
C ASP A 122 24.00 8.98 -28.69
N ASP A 123 25.30 9.20 -28.92
CA ASP A 123 25.90 10.53 -29.18
C ASP A 123 25.68 11.02 -30.64
N GLY A 124 24.84 10.33 -31.41
CA GLY A 124 24.51 10.69 -32.78
C GLY A 124 23.51 11.86 -32.87
N PRO A 125 23.48 12.61 -33.99
CA PRO A 125 22.46 13.63 -34.20
C PRO A 125 21.06 12.99 -34.22
N LEU A 126 20.12 13.57 -33.47
CA LEU A 126 18.73 13.08 -33.40
C LEU A 126 18.09 13.08 -34.80
N ILE A 127 17.42 11.99 -35.15
CA ILE A 127 16.75 11.79 -36.45
C ILE A 127 15.24 11.65 -36.23
N LEU A 128 14.44 12.35 -37.02
CA LEU A 128 12.97 12.26 -37.03
C LEU A 128 12.53 10.95 -37.69
N VAL A 129 11.93 10.03 -36.92
CA VAL A 129 11.64 8.64 -37.36
C VAL A 129 10.60 8.54 -38.49
N GLU A 130 9.78 9.57 -38.68
CA GLU A 130 8.78 9.64 -39.74
C GLU A 130 9.38 10.02 -41.09
N THR A 131 10.52 10.72 -41.09
CA THR A 131 11.11 11.29 -42.32
C THR A 131 12.61 11.00 -42.49
N ALA A 132 13.23 10.31 -41.54
CA ALA A 132 14.66 10.07 -41.46
C ALA A 132 15.53 11.35 -41.58
N ARG A 133 15.02 12.52 -41.18
CA ARG A 133 15.75 13.80 -41.24
C ARG A 133 16.39 14.18 -39.91
N PRO A 134 17.57 14.82 -39.91
CA PRO A 134 18.19 15.30 -38.68
C PRO A 134 17.40 16.45 -38.06
N LEU A 135 17.04 16.30 -36.80
CA LEU A 135 16.25 17.26 -36.02
C LEU A 135 16.89 18.65 -35.91
N PRO A 136 18.23 18.79 -35.75
CA PRO A 136 18.88 20.10 -35.72
C PRO A 136 18.76 20.91 -37.02
N ALA A 137 18.44 20.26 -38.15
CA ALA A 137 18.28 20.94 -39.43
C ALA A 137 16.86 21.48 -39.66
N LEU A 138 15.91 21.16 -38.78
CA LEU A 138 14.53 21.62 -38.87
C LEU A 138 14.33 22.94 -38.13
N GLN A 139 13.45 23.81 -38.64
CA GLN A 139 13.06 25.04 -37.96
C GLN A 139 12.04 24.73 -36.86
N LEU A 140 12.54 24.18 -35.75
CA LEU A 140 11.78 23.92 -34.53
C LEU A 140 12.07 25.02 -33.49
N PRO A 141 11.12 25.35 -32.61
CA PRO A 141 11.31 26.37 -31.59
C PRO A 141 12.48 26.06 -30.62
N GLU A 142 12.77 24.78 -30.40
CA GLU A 142 13.95 24.34 -29.62
C GLU A 142 15.29 24.69 -30.30
N ASN A 143 15.35 24.72 -31.63
CA ASN A 143 16.54 25.08 -32.40
C ASN A 143 16.71 26.60 -32.57
N ALA A 144 15.68 27.40 -32.26
CA ALA A 144 15.65 28.85 -32.44
C ALA A 144 16.11 29.65 -31.21
N GLN A 145 16.49 28.98 -30.10
CA GLN A 145 16.95 29.67 -28.90
C GLN A 145 18.38 30.22 -29.09
N PRO A 146 18.66 31.47 -28.67
CA PRO A 146 20.03 31.99 -28.69
C PRO A 146 20.90 31.25 -27.66
N ARG A 147 22.10 30.86 -28.09
CA ARG A 147 23.09 30.12 -27.29
C ARG A 147 23.71 30.95 -26.18
#